data_AF-A0A968A9U9-F1
#
_entry.id   AF-A0A968A9U9-F1
#
_cell.length_a   1.000
_cell.length_b   1.000
_cell.length_c   1.000
_cell.angle_alpha   90.00
_cell.angle_beta   90.00
_cell.angle_gamma   90.00
#
_symmetry.space_group_name_H-M   'P 1'
#
loop_
_entity.id
_entity.type
_entity.pdbx_description
1 polymer ?
#
loop_
_entity_poly.entity_id
_entity_poly.type
_entity_poly.pdbx_seq_one_letter_code
_entity_poly.pdbx_strand_id
1 'polypeptide(L)'
;FVDADDLERYMEGLRLAGFPQNPPLKLPDKPTIAVLPFLNMSEDREQEYFSDGMTEDLITDLSKVTGLTVISRSATFAYRDKSKDIQSIARELNASHVI
;
A
#
# COMPACT_ATOMS: atom_id res chain seq x y z
N PHE A 1 10.89 21.13 17.21
CA PHE A 1 9.74 20.23 17.44
C PHE A 1 8.52 21.05 17.06
N VAL A 2 7.79 20.65 16.02
CA VAL A 2 6.52 21.30 15.66
C VAL A 2 5.49 20.74 16.62
N ASP A 3 4.79 21.60 17.36
CA ASP A 3 3.76 21.20 18.31
C ASP A 3 2.51 20.70 17.56
N ALA A 4 1.70 19.84 18.20
CA ALA A 4 0.48 19.32 17.58
C ALA A 4 -0.50 20.45 17.25
N ASP A 5 -0.56 21.48 18.09
CA ASP A 5 -1.35 22.70 17.88
C ASP A 5 -0.84 23.52 16.68
N ASP A 6 0.47 23.56 16.44
CA ASP A 6 1.05 24.24 15.28
C ASP A 6 0.78 23.48 13.98
N LEU A 7 0.77 22.14 14.03
CA LEU A 7 0.41 21.30 12.90
C LEU A 7 -1.07 21.47 12.54
N GLU A 8 -1.97 21.51 13.53
CA GLU A 8 -3.39 21.78 13.29
C GLU A 8 -3.64 23.16 12.66
N ARG A 9 -2.97 24.20 13.17
CA ARG A 9 -3.05 25.55 12.59
C ARG A 9 -2.55 25.62 11.15
N TYR A 10 -1.44 24.92 10.85
CA TYR A 10 -0.90 24.82 9.50
C TYR A 10 -1.86 24.08 8.55
N MET A 11 -2.41 22.95 8.99
CA MET A 11 -3.36 22.16 8.21
C MET A 11 -4.67 22.91 7.98
N GLU A 12 -5.18 23.65 8.97
CA GLU A 12 -6.37 24.49 8.79
C GLU A 12 -6.09 25.67 7.85
N GLY A 13 -4.90 26.28 7.91
CA GLY A 13 -4.47 27.29 6.94
C GLY A 13 -4.43 26.78 5.50
N LEU A 14 -3.94 25.55 5.29
CA LEU A 14 -3.98 24.87 3.99
C LEU A 14 -5.42 24.60 3.54
N ARG A 15 -6.29 24.20 4.46
CA ARG A 15 -7.71 23.92 4.19
C ARG A 15 -8.45 25.18 3.74
N LEU A 16 -8.23 26.30 4.42
CA LEU A 16 -8.80 27.61 4.08
C LEU A 16 -8.28 28.13 2.74
N ALA A 17 -7.04 27.80 2.37
CA ALA A 17 -6.45 28.10 1.07
C ALA A 17 -6.93 27.17 -0.07
N GLY A 18 -7.83 26.21 0.22
CA GLY A 18 -8.41 25.30 -0.76
C GLY A 18 -7.53 24.10 -1.13
N PHE A 19 -6.46 23.84 -0.38
CA PHE A 19 -5.68 22.62 -0.56
C PHE A 19 -6.45 21.40 -0.03
N PRO A 20 -6.39 20.25 -0.73
CA PRO A 20 -7.07 19.04 -0.29
C PRO A 20 -6.50 18.58 1.05
N GLN A 21 -7.38 18.15 1.97
CA GLN A 21 -6.99 17.62 3.29
C GLN A 21 -5.98 16.47 3.21
N ASN A 22 -6.03 15.72 2.11
CA ASN A 22 -5.05 14.69 1.80
C ASN A 22 -4.40 15.07 0.47
N PRO A 23 -3.20 15.69 0.48
CA PRO A 23 -2.52 16.06 -0.75
C PRO A 23 -2.29 14.79 -1.60
N PRO A 24 -2.41 14.89 -2.94
CA PRO A 24 -2.10 13.76 -3.80
C PRO A 24 -0.66 13.34 -3.53
N LEU A 25 -0.44 12.05 -3.26
CA LEU A 25 0.90 11.54 -3.09
C LEU A 25 1.69 11.82 -4.36
N LYS A 26 2.91 12.34 -4.19
CA LYS A 26 3.87 12.38 -5.27
C LYS A 26 4.21 10.93 -5.61
N LEU A 27 3.63 10.42 -6.69
CA LEU A 27 3.88 9.05 -7.14
C LEU A 27 5.38 8.87 -7.39
N PRO A 28 5.94 7.70 -7.06
CA PRO A 28 7.32 7.39 -7.38
C PRO A 28 7.56 7.49 -8.89
N ASP A 29 8.77 7.90 -9.28
CA ASP A 29 9.13 8.12 -10.69
C ASP A 29 9.07 6.82 -11.52
N LYS A 30 9.17 5.67 -10.85
CA LYS A 30 8.98 4.34 -11.42
C LYS A 30 7.67 3.74 -10.90
N PRO A 31 6.94 2.96 -11.72
CA PRO A 31 5.77 2.23 -11.24
C PRO A 31 6.15 1.32 -10.06
N THR A 32 5.55 1.61 -8.91
CA THR A 32 5.68 0.81 -7.69
C THR A 32 4.44 -0.04 -7.49
N ILE A 33 4.59 -1.35 -7.36
CA ILE A 33 3.51 -2.32 -7.22
C ILE A 33 3.57 -2.95 -5.82
N ALA A 34 2.43 -2.93 -5.12
CA ALA A 34 2.17 -3.75 -3.95
C ALA A 34 1.31 -4.94 -4.36
N VAL A 35 1.71 -6.15 -4.00
CA VAL A 35 0.86 -7.35 -4.15
C VAL A 35 0.38 -7.73 -2.75
N LEU A 36 -0.92 -7.58 -2.50
CA LEU A 36 -1.53 -8.00 -1.24
C LEU A 36 -1.71 -9.52 -1.22
N PRO A 37 -1.71 -10.14 -0.02
CA PRO A 37 -1.97 -11.57 0.08
C PRO A 37 -3.34 -11.91 -0.51
N PHE A 38 -3.37 -12.88 -1.41
CA PHE A 38 -4.62 -13.37 -1.98
C PHE A 38 -5.46 -14.02 -0.89
N LEU A 39 -6.78 -13.77 -0.98
CA LEU A 39 -7.73 -14.39 -0.08
C LEU A 39 -7.83 -15.88 -0.38
N ASN A 40 -7.64 -16.71 0.65
CA ASN A 40 -8.03 -18.10 0.56
C ASN A 40 -9.57 -18.20 0.47
N MET A 41 -10.07 -18.60 -0.70
CA MET A 41 -11.50 -18.78 -0.95
C MET A 41 -11.99 -20.20 -0.61
N SER A 42 -11.11 -21.08 -0.16
CA SER A 42 -11.45 -22.43 0.32
C SER A 42 -11.96 -22.36 1.76
N GLU A 43 -12.80 -23.32 2.15
CA GLU A 43 -13.15 -23.54 3.57
C GLU A 43 -11.99 -24.19 4.34
N ASP A 44 -11.01 -24.73 3.62
CA ASP A 44 -9.84 -25.38 4.19
C ASP A 44 -8.71 -24.36 4.44
N ARG A 45 -8.41 -24.14 5.72
CA ARG A 45 -7.30 -23.29 6.16
C ARG A 45 -5.94 -23.88 5.80
N GLU A 46 -5.83 -25.18 5.59
CA GLU A 46 -4.59 -25.76 5.11
C GLU A 46 -4.25 -25.25 3.72
N GLN A 47 -5.19 -24.75 2.92
CA GLN A 47 -4.91 -24.19 1.59
C GLN A 47 -4.39 -22.75 1.62
N GLU A 48 -4.19 -22.14 2.79
CA GLU A 48 -3.63 -20.79 2.90
C GLU A 48 -2.24 -20.70 2.27
N TYR A 49 -1.41 -21.75 2.42
CA TYR A 49 -0.07 -21.78 1.83
C TYR A 49 -0.11 -21.65 0.30
N PHE A 50 -1.18 -22.09 -0.34
CA PHE A 50 -1.32 -22.02 -1.78
C PHE A 50 -1.54 -20.57 -2.23
N SER A 51 -2.47 -19.86 -1.56
CA SER A 51 -2.72 -18.43 -1.82
C SER A 51 -1.48 -17.58 -1.51
N ASP A 52 -0.76 -17.92 -0.45
CA ASP A 52 0.49 -17.27 -0.06
C ASP A 52 1.61 -17.52 -1.06
N GLY A 53 1.74 -18.77 -1.53
CA GLY A 53 2.69 -19.16 -2.56
C GLY A 53 2.45 -18.42 -3.87
N MET A 54 1.20 -18.33 -4.32
CA MET A 54 0.84 -17.55 -5.50
C MET A 54 1.18 -16.06 -5.36
N THR A 55 0.93 -15.49 -4.17
CA THR A 55 1.30 -14.10 -3.88
C THR A 55 2.81 -13.91 -3.98
N GLU A 56 3.59 -14.83 -3.42
CA GLU A 56 5.05 -14.79 -3.41
C GLU A 56 5.67 -15.02 -4.80
N ASP A 57 5.12 -15.94 -5.59
CA ASP A 57 5.51 -16.15 -6.98
C ASP A 57 5.26 -14.89 -7.81
N LEU A 58 4.10 -14.24 -7.64
CA LEU A 58 3.79 -13.01 -8.36
C LEU A 58 4.73 -11.86 -7.97
N ILE A 59 5.04 -11.69 -6.68
CA ILE A 59 6.06 -10.73 -6.22
C ILE A 59 7.41 -11.03 -6.87
N THR A 60 7.82 -12.29 -6.89
CA THR A 60 9.10 -12.75 -7.44
C THR A 60 9.19 -12.48 -8.95
N ASP A 61 8.13 -12.77 -9.69
CA ASP A 61 8.10 -12.58 -11.14
C ASP A 61 8.03 -11.10 -11.53
N LEU A 62 7.21 -10.30 -10.84
CA LEU A 62 7.19 -8.85 -11.05
C LEU A 62 8.52 -8.19 -10.69
N SER A 63 9.25 -8.71 -9.69
CA SER A 63 10.55 -8.17 -9.27
C SER A 63 11.63 -8.32 -10.35
N LYS A 64 11.46 -9.23 -11.30
CA LYS A 64 12.39 -9.42 -12.44
C LYS A 64 12.14 -8.41 -13.56
N VAL A 65 11.01 -7.71 -13.57
CA VAL A 65 10.63 -6.78 -14.63
C VAL A 65 11.40 -5.48 -14.47
N THR A 66 12.23 -5.16 -15.47
CA THR A 66 13.01 -3.91 -15.46
C THR A 66 12.07 -2.71 -15.53
N GLY A 67 12.32 -1.72 -14.65
CA GLY A 67 11.53 -0.50 -14.59
C GLY A 67 10.38 -0.55 -13.58
N LEU A 68 10.08 -1.71 -12.99
CA LEU A 68 9.18 -1.82 -11.86
C LEU A 68 9.93 -1.75 -10.53
N THR A 69 9.26 -1.21 -9.51
CA THR A 69 9.64 -1.40 -8.11
C THR A 69 8.55 -2.24 -7.47
N VAL A 70 8.93 -3.37 -6.87
CA VAL A 70 7.97 -4.26 -6.20
C VAL A 70 8.20 -4.17 -4.69
N ILE A 71 7.11 -3.95 -3.96
CA ILE A 71 7.15 -3.89 -2.50
C ILE A 71 7.32 -5.31 -1.94
N SER A 72 8.13 -5.43 -0.88
CA SER A 72 8.44 -6.73 -0.30
C SER A 72 7.20 -7.42 0.28
N ARG A 73 7.20 -8.75 0.20
CA ARG A 73 6.20 -9.64 0.83
C ARG A 73 5.93 -9.29 2.28
N SER A 74 6.98 -9.07 3.07
CA SER A 74 6.84 -8.74 4.50
C SER A 74 6.04 -7.47 4.76
N ALA A 75 6.15 -6.46 3.89
CA ALA A 75 5.43 -5.21 4.03
C ALA A 75 3.95 -5.36 3.65
N THR A 76 3.64 -6.10 2.58
CA THR A 76 2.25 -6.30 2.14
C THR A 76 1.48 -7.28 3.04
N PHE A 77 2.15 -8.29 3.59
CA PHE A 77 1.55 -9.26 4.51
C PHE A 77 1.09 -8.64 5.84
N ALA A 78 1.64 -7.49 6.22
CA ALA A 78 1.14 -6.72 7.36
C ALA A 78 -0.30 -6.23 7.19
N TYR A 79 -0.85 -6.28 5.97
CA TYR A 79 -2.23 -5.89 5.64
C TYR A 79 -3.19 -7.07 5.50
N ARG A 80 -2.71 -8.31 5.71
CA ARG A 80 -3.57 -9.49 5.76
C ARG A 80 -4.71 -9.30 6.77
N ASP A 81 -5.92 -9.66 6.37
CA ASP A 81 -7.15 -9.63 7.18
C ASP A 81 -7.49 -8.27 7.79
N LYS A 82 -6.81 -7.19 7.36
CA LYS A 82 -7.11 -5.83 7.82
C LYS A 82 -8.21 -5.25 6.93
N SER A 83 -9.31 -4.85 7.55
CA SER A 83 -10.36 -4.06 6.92
C SER A 83 -9.89 -2.60 6.76
N LYS A 84 -9.01 -2.35 5.81
CA LYS A 84 -8.51 -1.03 5.44
C LYS A 84 -8.79 -0.77 3.96
N ASP A 85 -9.13 0.46 3.63
CA ASP A 85 -9.38 0.83 2.24
C ASP A 85 -8.09 0.77 1.41
N ILE A 86 -8.23 0.31 0.16
CA ILE A 86 -7.10 0.11 -0.75
C ILE A 86 -6.33 1.42 -1.01
N GLN A 87 -6.99 2.57 -1.01
CA GLN A 87 -6.31 3.85 -1.25
C GLN A 87 -5.38 4.22 -0.09
N SER A 88 -5.79 3.97 1.15
CA SER A 88 -4.94 4.17 2.32
C SER A 88 -3.78 3.19 2.34
N ILE A 89 -4.00 1.93 1.98
CA ILE A 89 -2.91 0.93 1.86
C ILE A 89 -1.90 1.39 0.79
N ALA A 90 -2.39 1.76 -0.40
CA ALA A 90 -1.54 2.29 -1.47
C ALA A 90 -0.74 3.50 -1.01
N ARG A 91 -1.37 4.40 -0.22
CA ARG A 91 -0.69 5.56 0.31
C ARG A 91 0.42 5.22 1.31
N GLU A 92 0.13 4.36 2.27
CA GLU A 92 1.11 3.96 3.29
C GLU A 92 2.30 3.21 2.72
N LEU A 93 2.04 2.38 1.70
CA LEU A 93 3.07 1.65 0.99
C LEU A 93 3.77 2.49 -0.09
N ASN A 94 3.31 3.73 -0.34
CA ASN A 94 3.72 4.56 -1.47
C ASN A 94 3.67 3.80 -2.82
N ALA A 95 2.63 2.96 -2.97
CA ALA A 95 2.41 2.14 -4.14
C ALA A 95 1.60 2.92 -5.18
N SER A 96 2.05 2.85 -6.43
CA SER A 96 1.28 3.38 -7.56
C SER A 96 0.12 2.46 -7.95
N HIS A 97 0.29 1.15 -7.71
CA HIS A 97 -0.70 0.10 -8.01
C HIS A 97 -0.73 -0.89 -6.86
N VAL A 98 -1.93 -1.39 -6.55
CA VAL A 98 -2.17 -2.47 -5.60
C VAL A 98 -2.88 -3.60 -6.35
N ILE A 99 -2.36 -4.81 -6.21
CA ILE A 99 -2.92 -6.05 -6.77
C ILE A 99 -3.40 -6.91 -5.62
#